data_AF-A0A316KGT1-F1
#
_entry.id   AF-A0A316KGT1-F1
#
_cell.length_a   1.000
_cell.length_b   1.000
_cell.length_c   1.000
_cell.angle_alpha   90.00
_cell.angle_beta   90.00
_cell.angle_gamma   90.00
#
_symmetry.space_group_name_H-M   'P 1'
#
loop_
_entity.id
_entity.type
_entity.pdbx_description
1 polymer ?
#
loop_
_entity_poly.entity_id
_entity_poly.type
_entity_poly.pdbx_seq_one_letter_code
_entity_poly.pdbx_strand_id
1 'polypeptide(L)'
;MSATSDFSPIPTKLAAASRQKLSEQARDWIRERIVTDEFAFGRPLRESDLCAYLNMSKSPIREALLELAQEGLVVMSPNRAARVISLDSGDVKELGYLREVLETQAIGLAIARDRVGLASGMERFIQLGEAALADNDIPAFARADQEFHLEAFRRCGNRYLEKSFLTIASRIQSIRSRLTGDQNRIRRSHATHVAILEAVQADDAMRAADLLGEHIRSNVADYTALQSPATAQDRRWRVPLAEMERFAKQALSKLGTDADSVGAILRSLSHASLHGVDSHGYRLLPHYLSAIEHGRVHPAPDIRIEKKSDSVAILDACNGHGARATFAAADAAVSMAANVGVGAVAIRRSSHFGAAGAYALAIAQERMIGLCVCNSDPFVRLHGGAEPFHGTNPIAFAASTGSETPPWLFDMATSAIPYNKVQLAQSLGAALPAGTASDSNGIDTEVPELVKMLAPLGGAFGYKGAGLAGIPEILSTALSDSPLSLEIPPMISEDMSTPRGLGAFVLAIDPDAFMGRSVCEAVVRRYRDSIRQSLTAPSEKVMAAGDREWAEAEHRLMNGIAIDQTTVTALNTFAGHREIPPLNCEESSH
;
A
#
# COMPACT_ATOMS: atom_id res chain seq x y z
N MET A 1 -29.56 -17.15 1.43
CA MET A 1 -30.33 -16.41 0.41
C MET A 1 -29.36 -15.50 -0.33
N SER A 2 -29.21 -15.76 -1.63
CA SER A 2 -28.66 -14.91 -2.70
C SER A 2 -27.83 -13.67 -2.30
N ALA A 3 -26.50 -13.78 -2.40
CA ALA A 3 -25.62 -12.62 -2.52
C ALA A 3 -25.89 -11.92 -3.86
N THR A 4 -26.32 -10.67 -3.80
CA THR A 4 -26.54 -9.81 -4.97
C THR A 4 -25.20 -9.46 -5.60
N SER A 5 -25.11 -9.72 -6.90
CA SER A 5 -23.91 -9.70 -7.72
C SER A 5 -23.69 -8.33 -8.37
N ASP A 6 -22.53 -7.71 -8.15
CA ASP A 6 -22.06 -6.48 -8.84
C ASP A 6 -21.65 -6.77 -10.30
N PHE A 7 -22.62 -7.12 -11.13
CA PHE A 7 -22.39 -7.32 -12.56
C PHE A 7 -23.37 -6.46 -13.34
N SER A 8 -22.85 -5.62 -14.24
CA SER A 8 -23.68 -5.00 -15.27
C SER A 8 -24.35 -6.08 -16.12
N PRO A 9 -25.66 -5.96 -16.41
CA PRO A 9 -26.38 -6.95 -17.21
C PRO A 9 -25.87 -6.98 -18.67
N ILE A 10 -25.81 -8.17 -19.25
CA ILE A 10 -25.39 -8.42 -20.65
C ILE A 10 -26.52 -8.01 -21.62
N PRO A 11 -26.22 -7.33 -22.75
CA PRO A 11 -27.17 -7.20 -23.85
C PRO A 11 -27.55 -8.57 -24.45
N THR A 12 -28.83 -8.81 -24.62
CA THR A 12 -29.50 -10.08 -24.99
C THR A 12 -29.19 -10.63 -26.41
N LYS A 13 -27.95 -10.61 -26.88
CA LYS A 13 -27.56 -11.16 -28.19
C LYS A 13 -26.19 -11.86 -28.17
N LEU A 14 -26.14 -13.04 -27.56
CA LEU A 14 -25.17 -14.10 -27.94
C LEU A 14 -25.86 -15.32 -28.56
N ALA A 15 -27.18 -15.25 -28.75
CA ALA A 15 -27.99 -16.30 -29.38
C ALA A 15 -28.34 -15.93 -30.83
N ALA A 16 -27.36 -15.93 -31.74
CA ALA A 16 -27.59 -16.22 -33.16
C ALA A 16 -26.26 -16.33 -33.93
N ALA A 17 -26.02 -17.51 -34.49
CA ALA A 17 -25.06 -17.80 -35.57
C ALA A 17 -23.55 -17.64 -35.26
N SER A 18 -22.97 -18.65 -34.60
CA SER A 18 -21.53 -18.90 -34.70
C SER A 18 -21.25 -20.42 -34.71
N ARG A 19 -20.51 -20.91 -35.71
CA ARG A 19 -20.03 -22.31 -35.84
C ARG A 19 -18.90 -22.65 -34.86
N GLN A 20 -18.63 -21.79 -33.91
CA GLN A 20 -17.42 -21.78 -33.07
C GLN A 20 -17.61 -22.64 -31.82
N LYS A 21 -16.56 -23.33 -31.36
CA LYS A 21 -16.63 -24.23 -30.20
C LYS A 21 -16.96 -23.46 -28.92
N LEU A 22 -17.60 -24.11 -27.94
CA LEU A 22 -17.93 -23.49 -26.65
C LEU A 22 -16.67 -23.03 -25.88
N SER A 23 -15.56 -23.77 -26.00
CA SER A 23 -14.26 -23.37 -25.43
C SER A 23 -13.72 -22.09 -26.07
N GLU A 24 -13.82 -21.97 -27.40
CA GLU A 24 -13.42 -20.77 -28.13
C GLU A 24 -14.28 -19.56 -27.74
N GLN A 25 -15.60 -19.75 -27.60
CA GLN A 25 -16.51 -18.68 -27.15
C GLN A 25 -16.17 -18.22 -25.72
N ALA A 26 -15.93 -19.15 -24.79
CA ALA A 26 -15.52 -18.82 -23.43
C ALA A 26 -14.17 -18.08 -23.39
N ARG A 27 -13.20 -18.56 -24.17
CA ARG A 27 -11.88 -17.94 -24.29
C ARG A 27 -11.98 -16.52 -24.80
N ASP A 28 -12.72 -16.29 -25.89
CA ASP A 28 -12.84 -14.97 -26.50
C ASP A 28 -13.53 -13.97 -25.55
N TRP A 29 -14.56 -14.43 -24.82
CA TRP A 29 -15.26 -13.62 -23.81
C TRP A 29 -14.38 -13.24 -22.62
N ILE A 30 -13.57 -14.18 -22.12
CA ILE A 30 -12.63 -13.92 -21.02
C ILE A 30 -11.48 -13.03 -21.51
N ARG A 31 -10.95 -13.29 -22.71
CA ARG A 31 -9.90 -12.47 -23.33
C ARG A 31 -10.34 -11.03 -23.45
N GLU A 32 -11.54 -10.79 -23.99
CA GLU A 32 -12.09 -9.45 -24.15
C GLU A 32 -12.09 -8.69 -22.83
N ARG A 33 -12.51 -9.32 -21.74
CA ARG A 33 -12.57 -8.69 -20.40
C ARG A 33 -11.21 -8.44 -19.77
N ILE A 34 -10.23 -9.30 -20.01
CA ILE A 34 -8.83 -9.04 -19.60
C ILE A 34 -8.27 -7.87 -20.40
N VAL A 35 -8.57 -7.84 -21.70
CA VAL A 35 -8.10 -6.81 -22.61
C VAL A 35 -8.79 -5.47 -22.35
N THR A 36 -10.08 -5.42 -21.98
CA THR A 36 -10.79 -4.16 -21.66
C THR A 36 -10.59 -3.70 -20.21
N ASP A 37 -9.74 -4.39 -19.44
CA ASP A 37 -9.50 -4.16 -18.01
C ASP A 37 -10.72 -4.38 -17.08
N GLU A 38 -11.81 -4.97 -17.57
CA GLU A 38 -12.90 -5.47 -16.71
C GLU A 38 -12.37 -6.56 -15.75
N PHE A 39 -11.44 -7.37 -16.22
CA PHE A 39 -10.69 -8.35 -15.44
C PHE A 39 -9.27 -7.82 -15.18
N ALA A 40 -9.13 -7.12 -14.06
CA ALA A 40 -7.86 -6.56 -13.61
C ALA A 40 -6.74 -7.60 -13.49
N PHE A 41 -5.51 -7.15 -13.67
CA PHE A 41 -4.31 -7.95 -13.40
C PHE A 41 -4.31 -8.52 -11.97
N GLY A 42 -3.88 -9.77 -11.83
CA GLY A 42 -3.90 -10.49 -10.55
C GLY A 42 -5.29 -10.97 -10.09
N ARG A 43 -6.37 -10.67 -10.83
CA ARG A 43 -7.73 -11.13 -10.47
C ARG A 43 -7.85 -12.66 -10.57
N PRO A 44 -8.37 -13.36 -9.54
CA PRO A 44 -8.65 -14.78 -9.62
C PRO A 44 -9.82 -15.07 -10.58
N LEU A 45 -9.64 -16.06 -11.44
CA LEU A 45 -10.64 -16.57 -12.38
C LEU A 45 -11.15 -17.92 -11.89
N ARG A 46 -12.20 -17.91 -11.06
CA ARG A 46 -12.77 -19.14 -10.50
C ARG A 46 -13.59 -19.88 -11.57
N GLU A 47 -13.27 -21.16 -11.82
CA GLU A 47 -13.97 -21.99 -12.80
C GLU A 47 -15.49 -22.05 -12.52
N SER A 48 -15.90 -22.12 -11.24
CA SER A 48 -17.30 -22.15 -10.83
C SER A 48 -18.09 -20.93 -11.29
N ASP A 49 -17.46 -19.77 -11.17
CA ASP A 49 -18.11 -18.48 -11.42
C ASP A 49 -18.25 -18.31 -12.94
N LEU A 50 -17.20 -18.61 -13.69
CA LEU A 50 -17.22 -18.59 -15.15
C LEU A 50 -18.22 -19.58 -15.76
N CYS A 51 -18.36 -20.78 -15.18
CA CYS A 51 -19.39 -21.74 -15.60
C CYS A 51 -20.81 -21.18 -15.41
N ALA A 52 -21.06 -20.52 -14.26
CA ALA A 52 -22.34 -19.91 -13.97
C ALA A 52 -22.63 -18.71 -14.89
N TYR A 53 -21.64 -17.86 -15.16
CA TYR A 53 -21.81 -16.69 -16.02
C TYR A 53 -22.03 -17.04 -17.49
N LEU A 54 -21.27 -17.99 -18.02
CA LEU A 54 -21.35 -18.35 -19.44
C LEU A 54 -22.39 -19.43 -19.72
N ASN A 55 -23.03 -19.97 -18.68
CA ASN A 55 -23.94 -21.12 -18.76
C ASN A 55 -23.28 -22.31 -19.51
N MET A 56 -22.03 -22.61 -19.14
CA MET A 56 -21.21 -23.65 -19.75
C MET A 56 -20.73 -24.66 -18.70
N SER A 57 -20.45 -25.89 -19.12
CA SER A 57 -19.86 -26.90 -18.24
C SER A 57 -18.37 -26.60 -17.97
N LYS A 58 -17.78 -27.24 -16.96
CA LYS A 58 -16.38 -27.00 -16.56
C LYS A 58 -15.36 -27.28 -17.66
N SER A 59 -15.64 -28.24 -18.55
CA SER A 59 -14.69 -28.66 -19.59
C SER A 59 -14.33 -27.53 -20.58
N PRO A 60 -15.28 -26.85 -21.25
CA PRO A 60 -14.97 -25.74 -22.16
C PRO A 60 -14.35 -24.53 -21.45
N ILE A 61 -14.75 -24.22 -20.20
CA ILE A 61 -14.13 -23.14 -19.42
C ILE A 61 -12.67 -23.44 -19.11
N ARG A 62 -12.37 -24.68 -18.75
CA ARG A 62 -11.01 -25.11 -18.42
C ARG A 62 -10.10 -25.12 -19.65
N GLU A 63 -10.62 -25.57 -20.79
CA GLU A 63 -9.91 -25.51 -22.08
C GLU A 63 -9.60 -24.05 -22.44
N ALA A 64 -10.58 -23.15 -22.29
CA ALA A 64 -10.39 -21.71 -22.49
C ALA A 64 -9.29 -21.11 -21.59
N LEU A 65 -9.28 -21.45 -20.30
CA LEU A 65 -8.25 -20.96 -19.36
C LEU A 65 -6.85 -21.50 -19.69
N LEU A 66 -6.75 -22.74 -20.19
CA LEU A 66 -5.47 -23.30 -20.62
C LEU A 66 -4.95 -22.62 -21.89
N GLU A 67 -5.82 -22.32 -22.85
CA GLU A 67 -5.45 -21.54 -24.04
C GLU A 67 -5.00 -20.12 -23.68
N LEU A 68 -5.73 -19.44 -22.78
CA LEU A 68 -5.33 -18.12 -22.28
C LEU A 68 -4.02 -18.14 -21.50
N ALA A 69 -3.69 -19.25 -20.85
CA ALA A 69 -2.40 -19.44 -20.21
C ALA A 69 -1.26 -19.64 -21.23
N GLN A 70 -1.52 -20.32 -22.35
CA GLN A 70 -0.57 -20.39 -23.46
C GLN A 70 -0.36 -19.04 -24.15
N GLU A 71 -1.41 -18.20 -24.19
CA GLU A 71 -1.32 -16.81 -24.66
C GLU A 71 -0.63 -15.87 -23.65
N GLY A 72 -0.36 -16.36 -22.43
CA GLY A 72 0.28 -15.58 -21.38
C GLY A 72 -0.61 -14.48 -20.79
N LEU A 73 -1.95 -14.63 -20.85
CA LEU A 73 -2.94 -13.74 -20.21
C LEU A 73 -3.42 -14.26 -18.86
N VAL A 74 -3.25 -15.56 -18.60
CA VAL A 74 -3.66 -16.24 -17.38
C VAL A 74 -2.51 -17.06 -16.82
N VAL A 75 -2.34 -17.05 -15.50
CA VAL A 75 -1.43 -17.94 -14.77
C VAL A 75 -2.24 -19.07 -14.14
N MET A 76 -1.85 -20.31 -14.44
CA MET A 76 -2.42 -21.50 -13.82
C MET A 76 -1.55 -21.94 -12.64
N SER A 77 -2.12 -21.98 -11.44
CA SER A 77 -1.45 -22.50 -10.24
C SER A 77 -1.52 -24.05 -10.19
N PRO A 78 -0.62 -24.73 -9.46
CA PRO A 78 -0.63 -26.19 -9.31
C PRO A 78 -1.98 -26.77 -8.84
N ASN A 79 -2.73 -26.02 -8.03
CA ASN A 79 -4.07 -26.39 -7.55
C ASN A 79 -5.21 -26.08 -8.54
N ARG A 80 -4.91 -25.85 -9.83
CA ARG A 80 -5.88 -25.53 -10.90
C ARG A 80 -6.64 -24.21 -10.67
N ALA A 81 -6.10 -23.33 -9.84
CA ALA A 81 -6.58 -21.95 -9.72
C ALA A 81 -6.02 -21.13 -10.89
N ALA A 82 -6.90 -20.47 -11.64
CA ALA A 82 -6.53 -19.55 -12.70
C ALA A 82 -6.56 -18.11 -12.18
N ARG A 83 -5.64 -17.27 -12.64
CA ARG A 83 -5.56 -15.85 -12.29
C ARG A 83 -5.14 -15.06 -13.53
N VAL A 84 -5.67 -13.86 -13.73
CA VAL A 84 -5.12 -12.94 -14.73
C VAL A 84 -3.67 -12.64 -14.37
N ILE A 85 -2.78 -12.55 -15.37
CA ILE A 85 -1.38 -12.17 -15.12
C ILE A 85 -1.28 -10.88 -14.30
N SER A 86 -0.18 -10.73 -13.58
CA SER A 86 0.26 -9.43 -13.05
C SER A 86 1.54 -9.07 -13.78
N LEU A 87 1.67 -7.82 -14.21
CA LEU A 87 2.89 -7.30 -14.82
C LEU A 87 3.40 -6.16 -13.94
N ASP A 88 4.64 -6.28 -13.47
CA ASP A 88 5.31 -5.19 -12.77
C ASP A 88 5.99 -4.21 -13.74
N SER A 89 6.57 -3.14 -13.21
CA SER A 89 7.25 -2.13 -14.02
C SER A 89 8.48 -2.68 -14.77
N GLY A 90 9.11 -3.74 -14.27
CA GLY A 90 10.19 -4.45 -14.95
C GLY A 90 9.67 -5.23 -16.15
N ASP A 91 8.62 -6.03 -15.95
CA ASP A 91 7.97 -6.80 -17.01
C ASP A 91 7.54 -5.91 -18.18
N VAL A 92 6.97 -4.74 -17.91
CA VAL A 92 6.52 -3.81 -18.95
C VAL A 92 7.69 -3.14 -19.69
N LYS A 93 8.79 -2.84 -19.01
CA LYS A 93 10.02 -2.34 -19.66
C LYS A 93 10.60 -3.39 -20.61
N GLU A 94 10.68 -4.64 -20.15
CA GLU A 94 11.19 -5.76 -20.96
C GLU A 94 10.30 -6.06 -22.17
N LEU A 95 8.97 -6.12 -21.97
CA LEU A 95 8.02 -6.26 -23.07
C LEU A 95 8.06 -5.07 -24.02
N GLY A 96 8.24 -3.86 -23.51
CA GLY A 96 8.40 -2.64 -24.28
C GLY A 96 9.64 -2.66 -25.17
N TYR A 97 10.78 -3.10 -24.64
CA TYR A 97 12.01 -3.28 -25.40
C TYR A 97 11.86 -4.32 -26.51
N LEU A 98 11.28 -5.48 -26.21
CA LEU A 98 11.03 -6.51 -27.22
C LEU A 98 10.08 -6.02 -28.32
N ARG A 99 9.02 -5.31 -27.93
CA ARG A 99 8.07 -4.68 -28.85
C ARG A 99 8.76 -3.70 -29.79
N GLU A 100 9.59 -2.81 -29.26
CA GLU A 100 10.36 -1.83 -30.03
C GLU A 100 11.22 -2.52 -31.10
N VAL A 101 11.98 -3.54 -30.72
CA VAL A 101 12.83 -4.30 -31.64
C VAL A 101 11.99 -4.96 -32.75
N LEU A 102 10.88 -5.61 -32.41
CA LEU A 102 10.06 -6.32 -33.40
C LEU A 102 9.36 -5.37 -34.36
N GLU A 103 8.74 -4.31 -33.85
CA GLU A 103 7.92 -3.41 -34.66
C GLU A 103 8.75 -2.51 -35.58
N THR A 104 9.88 -2.00 -35.09
CA THR A 104 10.78 -1.16 -35.91
C THR A 104 11.43 -1.93 -37.06
N GLN A 105 11.74 -3.21 -36.87
CA GLN A 105 12.22 -4.08 -37.94
C GLN A 105 11.09 -4.46 -38.91
N ALA A 106 9.87 -4.69 -38.40
CA ALA A 106 8.72 -5.01 -39.24
C ALA A 106 8.33 -3.84 -40.14
N ILE A 107 8.29 -2.61 -39.63
CA ILE A 107 7.91 -1.43 -40.43
C ILE A 107 8.95 -1.14 -41.51
N GLY A 108 10.25 -1.25 -41.23
CA GLY A 108 11.30 -1.08 -42.23
C GLY A 108 11.21 -2.11 -43.37
N LEU A 109 10.98 -3.38 -43.04
CA LEU A 109 10.75 -4.43 -44.03
C LEU A 109 9.46 -4.24 -44.83
N ALA A 110 8.39 -3.78 -44.18
CA ALA A 110 7.11 -3.54 -44.83
C ALA A 110 7.17 -2.37 -45.82
N ILE A 111 7.88 -1.29 -45.48
CA ILE A 111 8.15 -0.18 -46.43
C ILE A 111 8.92 -0.71 -47.64
N ALA A 112 9.97 -1.50 -47.43
CA ALA A 112 10.77 -2.04 -48.53
C ALA A 112 10.02 -3.02 -49.45
N ARG A 113 8.93 -3.66 -48.97
CA ARG A 113 8.26 -4.77 -49.68
C ARG A 113 6.87 -4.43 -50.19
N ASP A 114 6.09 -3.68 -49.43
CA ASP A 114 4.70 -3.31 -49.75
C ASP A 114 4.32 -1.97 -49.11
N ARG A 115 5.07 -0.91 -49.45
CA ARG A 115 4.83 0.46 -48.94
C ARG A 115 3.42 0.95 -49.20
N VAL A 116 2.93 0.76 -50.42
CA VAL A 116 1.61 1.27 -50.83
C VAL A 116 0.51 0.58 -50.02
N GLY A 117 0.59 -0.74 -49.88
CA GLY A 117 -0.34 -1.50 -49.05
C GLY A 117 -0.26 -1.10 -47.57
N LEU A 118 0.96 -0.93 -47.04
CA LEU A 118 1.18 -0.50 -45.65
C LEU A 118 0.56 0.87 -45.38
N ALA A 119 0.82 1.85 -46.24
CA ALA A 119 0.30 3.21 -46.11
C ALA A 119 -1.23 3.21 -46.12
N SER A 120 -1.87 2.51 -47.08
CA SER A 120 -3.32 2.43 -47.16
C SER A 120 -3.95 1.72 -45.94
N GLY A 121 -3.29 0.69 -45.41
CA GLY A 121 -3.74 -0.01 -44.20
C GLY A 121 -3.66 0.86 -42.95
N MET A 122 -2.52 1.53 -42.74
CA MET A 122 -2.31 2.44 -41.62
C MET A 122 -3.26 3.63 -41.66
N GLU A 123 -3.45 4.25 -42.83
CA GLU A 123 -4.42 5.35 -43.04
C GLU A 123 -5.84 4.93 -42.67
N ARG A 124 -6.27 3.74 -43.10
CA ARG A 124 -7.59 3.20 -42.74
C ARG A 124 -7.77 3.06 -41.23
N PHE A 125 -6.77 2.56 -40.50
CA PHE A 125 -6.88 2.35 -39.06
C PHE A 125 -6.78 3.66 -38.26
N ILE A 126 -6.04 4.66 -38.76
CA ILE A 126 -6.07 6.03 -38.24
C ILE A 126 -7.50 6.59 -38.35
N GLN A 127 -8.12 6.53 -39.54
CA GLN A 127 -9.48 7.02 -39.76
C GLN A 127 -10.53 6.31 -38.90
N LEU A 128 -10.41 4.99 -38.73
CA LEU A 128 -11.29 4.24 -37.82
C LEU A 128 -11.09 4.66 -36.36
N GLY A 129 -9.85 4.95 -35.96
CA GLY A 129 -9.54 5.52 -34.65
C GLY A 129 -10.15 6.90 -34.44
N GLU A 130 -10.05 7.80 -35.42
CA GLU A 130 -10.66 9.14 -35.38
C GLU A 130 -12.18 9.07 -35.22
N ALA A 131 -12.84 8.22 -36.03
CA ALA A 131 -14.29 8.02 -35.95
C ALA A 131 -14.70 7.49 -34.55
N ALA A 132 -13.97 6.51 -34.02
CA ALA A 132 -14.21 5.97 -32.69
C ALA A 132 -14.04 7.03 -31.58
N LEU A 133 -13.05 7.93 -31.71
CA LEU A 133 -12.88 9.03 -30.75
C LEU A 133 -13.98 10.07 -30.84
N ALA A 134 -14.50 10.36 -32.04
CA ALA A 134 -15.63 11.26 -32.23
C ALA A 134 -16.91 10.73 -31.55
N ASP A 135 -17.12 9.41 -31.59
CA ASP A 135 -18.25 8.73 -30.96
C ASP A 135 -17.99 8.34 -29.48
N ASN A 136 -16.82 8.67 -28.94
CA ASN A 136 -16.37 8.31 -27.59
C ASN A 136 -16.38 6.77 -27.33
N ASP A 137 -16.17 5.97 -28.37
CA ASP A 137 -16.08 4.50 -28.32
C ASP A 137 -14.62 4.06 -28.07
N ILE A 138 -14.23 4.06 -26.80
CA ILE A 138 -12.88 3.68 -26.36
C ILE A 138 -12.50 2.24 -26.77
N PRO A 139 -13.38 1.23 -26.64
CA PRO A 139 -13.09 -0.11 -27.15
C PRO A 139 -12.82 -0.15 -28.66
N ALA A 140 -13.56 0.61 -29.47
CA ALA A 140 -13.31 0.68 -30.92
C ALA A 140 -11.98 1.37 -31.24
N PHE A 141 -11.62 2.44 -30.52
CA PHE A 141 -10.32 3.08 -30.65
C PHE A 141 -9.18 2.09 -30.33
N ALA A 142 -9.26 1.35 -29.21
CA ALA A 142 -8.25 0.38 -28.82
C ALA A 142 -8.05 -0.74 -29.86
N ARG A 143 -9.12 -1.16 -30.55
CA ARG A 143 -9.04 -2.13 -31.66
C ARG A 143 -8.34 -1.51 -32.87
N ALA A 144 -8.72 -0.30 -33.29
CA ALA A 144 -8.09 0.38 -34.42
C ALA A 144 -6.59 0.63 -34.17
N ASP A 145 -6.26 1.08 -32.96
CA ASP A 145 -4.91 1.28 -32.45
C ASP A 145 -4.09 -0.03 -32.50
N GLN A 146 -4.66 -1.18 -32.11
CA GLN A 146 -3.98 -2.47 -32.24
C GLN A 146 -3.71 -2.85 -33.71
N GLU A 147 -4.72 -2.68 -34.55
CA GLU A 147 -4.65 -3.03 -35.97
C GLU A 147 -3.61 -2.20 -36.72
N PHE A 148 -3.45 -0.92 -36.37
CA PHE A 148 -2.39 -0.06 -36.88
C PHE A 148 -1.00 -0.68 -36.66
N HIS A 149 -0.72 -1.18 -35.44
CA HIS A 149 0.57 -1.79 -35.10
C HIS A 149 0.78 -3.17 -35.76
N LEU A 150 -0.29 -3.93 -36.00
CA LEU A 150 -0.21 -5.23 -36.68
C LEU A 150 0.05 -5.09 -38.19
N GLU A 151 -0.29 -3.95 -38.79
CA GLU A 151 -0.23 -3.76 -40.23
C GLU A 151 1.18 -3.93 -40.81
N ALA A 152 2.20 -3.46 -40.09
CA ALA A 152 3.60 -3.66 -40.46
C ALA A 152 3.97 -5.15 -40.53
N PHE A 153 3.52 -5.97 -39.58
CA PHE A 153 3.85 -7.41 -39.57
C PHE A 153 3.19 -8.17 -40.73
N ARG A 154 1.95 -7.82 -41.09
CA ARG A 154 1.24 -8.45 -42.23
C ARG A 154 1.95 -8.24 -43.56
N ARG A 155 2.71 -7.16 -43.68
CA ARG A 155 3.34 -6.70 -44.92
C ARG A 155 4.87 -6.79 -44.92
N CYS A 156 5.48 -7.05 -43.76
CA CYS A 156 6.92 -7.21 -43.66
C CYS A 156 7.44 -8.46 -44.38
N GLY A 157 6.58 -9.41 -44.73
CA GLY A 157 6.95 -10.67 -45.41
C GLY A 157 7.89 -11.56 -44.58
N ASN A 158 7.98 -11.36 -43.27
CA ASN A 158 8.79 -12.15 -42.36
C ASN A 158 7.89 -12.88 -41.36
N ARG A 159 7.58 -14.14 -41.68
CA ARG A 159 6.70 -15.01 -40.88
C ARG A 159 7.16 -15.18 -39.42
N TYR A 160 8.46 -15.05 -39.14
CA TYR A 160 8.99 -15.22 -37.79
C TYR A 160 8.83 -13.95 -36.96
N LEU A 161 8.98 -12.76 -37.55
CA LEU A 161 8.66 -11.51 -36.86
C LEU A 161 7.18 -11.43 -36.50
N GLU A 162 6.31 -11.76 -37.46
CA GLU A 162 4.86 -11.82 -37.23
C GLU A 162 4.51 -12.83 -36.11
N LYS A 163 5.02 -14.06 -36.20
CA LYS A 163 4.75 -15.08 -35.19
C LYS A 163 5.27 -14.67 -33.81
N SER A 164 6.47 -14.09 -33.71
CA SER A 164 7.03 -13.64 -32.43
C SER A 164 6.19 -12.52 -31.82
N PHE A 165 5.75 -11.54 -32.61
CA PHE A 165 4.89 -10.47 -32.11
C PHE A 165 3.53 -11.00 -31.62
N LEU A 166 2.92 -11.94 -32.34
CA LEU A 166 1.65 -12.55 -31.93
C LEU A 166 1.73 -13.24 -30.56
N THR A 167 2.91 -13.73 -30.13
CA THR A 167 3.07 -14.31 -28.77
C THR A 167 2.99 -13.30 -27.63
N ILE A 168 3.19 -12.01 -27.92
CA ILE A 168 3.17 -10.92 -26.93
C ILE A 168 2.03 -9.93 -27.15
N ALA A 169 1.34 -10.00 -28.31
CA ALA A 169 0.33 -9.03 -28.73
C ALA A 169 -0.79 -8.85 -27.69
N SER A 170 -1.32 -9.95 -27.14
CA SER A 170 -2.41 -9.88 -26.15
C SER A 170 -1.96 -9.21 -24.84
N ARG A 171 -0.72 -9.45 -24.40
CA ARG A 171 -0.12 -8.80 -23.22
C ARG A 171 0.04 -7.30 -23.46
N ILE A 172 0.61 -6.92 -24.60
CA ILE A 172 0.76 -5.52 -25.03
C ILE A 172 -0.61 -4.82 -25.09
N GLN A 173 -1.62 -5.49 -25.63
CA GLN A 173 -2.97 -4.94 -25.73
C GLN A 173 -3.58 -4.66 -24.35
N SER A 174 -3.43 -5.58 -23.40
CA SER A 174 -3.91 -5.38 -22.02
C SER A 174 -3.18 -4.25 -21.28
N ILE A 175 -1.92 -3.95 -21.63
CA ILE A 175 -1.19 -2.78 -21.10
C ILE A 175 -1.76 -1.50 -21.71
N ARG A 176 -2.00 -1.49 -23.02
CA ARG A 176 -2.47 -0.33 -23.78
C ARG A 176 -3.91 0.06 -23.48
N SER A 177 -4.80 -0.90 -23.23
CA SER A 177 -6.19 -0.58 -22.87
C SER A 177 -6.28 0.20 -21.56
N ARG A 178 -5.48 -0.14 -20.55
CA ARG A 178 -5.39 0.60 -19.28
C ARG A 178 -4.91 2.02 -19.43
N LEU A 179 -4.11 2.25 -20.45
CA LEU A 179 -3.68 3.57 -20.83
C LEU A 179 -4.90 4.37 -21.35
N THR A 180 -5.84 3.81 -22.13
CA THR A 180 -6.87 4.57 -22.88
C THR A 180 -7.81 5.51 -22.09
N GLY A 181 -7.78 5.57 -20.76
CA GLY A 181 -8.50 6.59 -19.96
C GLY A 181 -7.99 8.03 -20.05
N ASP A 182 -6.77 8.27 -20.55
CA ASP A 182 -6.18 9.64 -20.67
C ASP A 182 -6.34 10.23 -22.09
N GLN A 183 -7.21 11.23 -22.22
CA GLN A 183 -7.49 11.93 -23.48
C GLN A 183 -6.28 12.65 -24.07
N ASN A 184 -5.37 13.17 -23.24
CA ASN A 184 -4.18 13.89 -23.72
C ASN A 184 -3.18 12.90 -24.34
N ARG A 185 -3.02 11.72 -23.74
CA ARG A 185 -2.17 10.68 -24.34
C ARG A 185 -2.80 10.10 -25.60
N ILE A 186 -4.12 9.90 -25.65
CA ILE A 186 -4.80 9.46 -26.88
C ILE A 186 -4.50 10.41 -28.04
N ARG A 187 -4.62 11.74 -27.82
CA ARG A 187 -4.30 12.75 -28.84
C ARG A 187 -2.84 12.70 -29.28
N ARG A 188 -1.91 12.55 -28.33
CA ARG A 188 -0.47 12.39 -28.60
C ARG A 188 -0.15 11.13 -29.41
N SER A 189 -0.76 9.99 -29.04
CA SER A 189 -0.65 8.71 -29.76
C SER A 189 -1.12 8.87 -31.20
N HIS A 190 -2.29 9.46 -31.39
CA HIS A 190 -2.89 9.70 -32.69
C HIS A 190 -2.01 10.60 -33.58
N ALA A 191 -1.53 11.73 -33.06
CA ALA A 191 -0.63 12.62 -33.79
C ALA A 191 0.67 11.91 -34.20
N THR A 192 1.18 11.01 -33.36
CA THR A 192 2.39 10.23 -33.67
C THR A 192 2.11 9.20 -34.76
N HIS A 193 0.95 8.56 -34.77
CA HIS A 193 0.54 7.62 -35.84
C HIS A 193 0.45 8.30 -37.21
N VAL A 194 -0.09 9.52 -37.26
CA VAL A 194 -0.12 10.34 -38.49
C VAL A 194 1.30 10.63 -38.97
N ALA A 195 2.21 11.06 -38.08
CA ALA A 195 3.60 11.32 -38.45
C ALA A 195 4.34 10.06 -38.95
N ILE A 196 4.04 8.88 -38.39
CA ILE A 196 4.58 7.60 -38.88
C ILE A 196 4.04 7.31 -40.29
N LEU A 197 2.74 7.51 -40.54
CA LEU A 197 2.14 7.34 -41.86
C LEU A 197 2.79 8.27 -42.90
N GLU A 198 3.01 9.54 -42.55
CA GLU A 198 3.70 10.51 -43.43
C GLU A 198 5.11 10.03 -43.79
N ALA A 199 5.87 9.51 -42.83
CA ALA A 199 7.20 8.93 -43.07
C ALA A 199 7.14 7.69 -43.97
N VAL A 200 6.14 6.81 -43.77
CA VAL A 200 5.90 5.65 -44.64
C VAL A 200 5.57 6.08 -46.07
N GLN A 201 4.72 7.09 -46.25
CA GLN A 201 4.36 7.63 -47.57
C GLN A 201 5.56 8.28 -48.27
N ALA A 202 6.45 8.91 -47.50
CA ALA A 202 7.68 9.54 -47.98
C ALA A 202 8.83 8.55 -48.26
N ASP A 203 8.62 7.24 -48.08
CA ASP A 203 9.65 6.19 -48.22
C ASP A 203 10.80 6.30 -47.20
N ASP A 204 10.59 6.99 -46.08
CA ASP A 204 11.61 7.20 -45.05
C ASP A 204 11.51 6.13 -43.96
N ALA A 205 12.08 4.96 -44.25
CA ALA A 205 12.06 3.82 -43.33
C ALA A 205 12.76 4.09 -41.99
N MET A 206 13.81 4.91 -42.00
CA MET A 206 14.54 5.25 -40.79
C MET A 206 13.70 6.16 -39.90
N ARG A 207 13.10 7.21 -40.48
CA ARG A 207 12.22 8.11 -39.74
C ARG A 207 10.97 7.41 -39.22
N ALA A 208 10.37 6.52 -40.01
CA ALA A 208 9.22 5.73 -39.58
C ALA A 208 9.55 4.82 -38.39
N ALA A 209 10.72 4.15 -38.42
CA ALA A 209 11.20 3.31 -37.33
C ALA A 209 11.50 4.12 -36.07
N ASP A 210 12.15 5.28 -36.19
CA ASP A 210 12.48 6.15 -35.06
C ASP A 210 11.22 6.66 -34.36
N LEU A 211 10.25 7.17 -35.13
CA LEU A 211 8.97 7.65 -34.61
C LEU A 211 8.18 6.52 -33.93
N LEU A 212 8.19 5.32 -34.49
CA LEU A 212 7.54 4.16 -33.89
C LEU A 212 8.23 3.71 -32.60
N GLY A 213 9.56 3.73 -32.56
CA GLY A 213 10.32 3.44 -31.36
C GLY A 213 10.06 4.45 -30.24
N GLU A 214 10.06 5.75 -30.55
CA GLU A 214 9.71 6.82 -29.60
C GLU A 214 8.28 6.65 -29.07
N HIS A 215 7.33 6.34 -29.95
CA HIS A 215 5.95 6.06 -29.58
C HIS A 215 5.85 4.90 -28.57
N ILE A 216 6.58 3.80 -28.80
CA ILE A 216 6.59 2.64 -27.90
C ILE A 216 7.21 3.00 -26.56
N ARG A 217 8.36 3.67 -26.54
CA ARG A 217 9.04 4.11 -25.31
C ARG A 217 8.18 5.09 -24.50
N SER A 218 7.50 6.03 -25.15
CA SER A 218 6.57 6.96 -24.50
C SER A 218 5.43 6.20 -23.81
N ASN A 219 4.83 5.21 -24.48
CA ASN A 219 3.74 4.42 -23.88
C ASN A 219 4.23 3.59 -22.68
N VAL A 220 5.44 3.02 -22.75
CA VAL A 220 6.07 2.30 -21.63
C VAL A 220 6.30 3.25 -20.46
N ALA A 221 6.77 4.47 -20.72
CA ALA A 221 6.96 5.50 -19.70
C ALA A 221 5.62 5.94 -19.07
N ASP A 222 4.59 6.17 -19.89
CA ASP A 222 3.24 6.52 -19.41
C ASP A 222 2.64 5.39 -18.55
N TYR A 223 2.80 4.11 -18.94
CA TYR A 223 2.34 2.97 -18.12
C TYR A 223 3.14 2.83 -16.84
N THR A 224 4.47 2.97 -16.94
CA THR A 224 5.34 2.96 -15.77
C THR A 224 4.96 4.11 -14.84
N ALA A 225 4.55 5.27 -15.35
CA ALA A 225 4.07 6.40 -14.55
C ALA A 225 2.69 6.17 -13.94
N LEU A 226 1.79 5.41 -14.58
CA LEU A 226 0.51 4.99 -13.98
C LEU A 226 0.71 3.95 -12.87
N GLN A 227 1.71 3.08 -13.00
CA GLN A 227 2.09 2.10 -11.98
C GLN A 227 3.05 2.68 -10.93
N SER A 228 3.76 3.75 -11.26
CA SER A 228 4.60 4.48 -10.33
C SER A 228 3.70 5.35 -9.47
N PRO A 229 3.77 5.27 -8.14
CA PRO A 229 3.06 6.21 -7.26
C PRO A 229 3.52 7.68 -7.39
N ALA A 230 4.44 8.00 -8.31
CA ALA A 230 5.33 9.15 -8.26
C ALA A 230 4.82 10.47 -8.91
N THR A 231 3.82 10.48 -9.79
CA THR A 231 3.38 11.76 -10.43
C THR A 231 2.30 12.52 -9.66
N ALA A 232 1.66 11.89 -8.66
CA ALA A 232 0.79 12.58 -7.70
C ALA A 232 1.52 12.95 -6.39
N GLN A 233 2.77 12.51 -6.21
CA GLN A 233 3.38 12.35 -4.88
C GLN A 233 3.98 13.62 -4.27
N ASP A 234 4.15 14.69 -5.04
CA ASP A 234 4.81 15.91 -4.53
C ASP A 234 3.83 16.99 -4.06
N ARG A 235 2.51 16.82 -4.30
CA ARG A 235 1.50 17.69 -3.71
C ARG A 235 1.27 17.30 -2.25
N ARG A 236 1.70 18.19 -1.36
CA ARG A 236 1.42 18.12 0.08
C ARG A 236 0.36 19.16 0.44
N TRP A 237 -0.61 18.71 1.19
CA TRP A 237 -1.69 19.53 1.73
C TRP A 237 -1.41 19.83 3.18
N ARG A 238 -1.77 21.03 3.63
CA ARG A 238 -1.88 21.33 5.05
C ARG A 238 -3.33 21.27 5.46
N VAL A 239 -3.62 20.45 6.46
CA VAL A 239 -4.97 20.26 6.98
C VAL A 239 -4.98 20.55 8.48
N PRO A 240 -5.84 21.46 8.97
CA PRO A 240 -6.00 21.68 10.40
C PRO A 240 -6.39 20.39 11.11
N LEU A 241 -5.84 20.16 12.32
CA LEU A 241 -6.15 18.96 13.10
C LEU A 241 -7.66 18.77 13.30
N ALA A 242 -8.38 19.85 13.61
CA ALA A 242 -9.83 19.81 13.81
C ALA A 242 -10.60 19.33 12.57
N GLU A 243 -10.09 19.64 11.37
CA GLU A 243 -10.68 19.18 10.11
C GLU A 243 -10.41 17.69 9.88
N MET A 244 -9.18 17.23 10.18
CA MET A 244 -8.85 15.79 10.16
C MET A 244 -9.71 15.00 11.15
N GLU A 245 -9.89 15.50 12.36
CA GLU A 245 -10.73 14.88 13.39
C GLU A 245 -12.21 14.85 12.99
N ARG A 246 -12.72 15.96 12.45
CA ARG A 246 -14.09 16.03 11.91
C ARG A 246 -14.31 14.95 10.85
N PHE A 247 -13.44 14.91 9.84
CA PHE A 247 -13.55 13.96 8.74
C PHE A 247 -13.50 12.52 9.25
N ALA A 248 -12.47 12.18 10.02
CA ALA A 248 -12.24 10.84 10.51
C ALA A 248 -13.37 10.36 11.43
N LYS A 249 -13.90 11.23 12.30
CA LYS A 249 -15.07 10.93 13.12
C LYS A 249 -16.27 10.53 12.27
N GLN A 250 -16.59 11.33 11.24
CA GLN A 250 -17.73 11.04 10.36
C GLN A 250 -17.53 9.75 9.56
N ALA A 251 -16.33 9.53 9.02
CA ALA A 251 -15.99 8.33 8.27
C ALA A 251 -16.11 7.05 9.11
N LEU A 252 -15.55 7.04 10.32
CA LEU A 252 -15.64 5.90 11.22
C LEU A 252 -17.07 5.65 11.70
N SER A 253 -17.83 6.70 12.03
CA SER A 253 -19.23 6.58 12.44
C SER A 253 -20.12 6.03 11.31
N LYS A 254 -19.85 6.35 10.04
CA LYS A 254 -20.57 5.78 8.90
C LYS A 254 -20.35 4.27 8.74
N LEU A 255 -19.27 3.73 9.30
CA LEU A 255 -19.00 2.28 9.36
C LEU A 255 -19.58 1.61 10.62
N GLY A 256 -20.38 2.33 11.42
CA GLY A 256 -20.97 1.80 12.65
C GLY A 256 -19.99 1.68 13.81
N THR A 257 -18.84 2.36 13.74
CA THR A 257 -17.84 2.37 14.82
C THR A 257 -18.40 3.09 16.04
N ASP A 258 -18.30 2.45 17.22
CA ASP A 258 -18.83 3.04 18.45
C ASP A 258 -18.05 4.29 18.90
N ALA A 259 -18.68 5.12 19.74
CA ALA A 259 -18.14 6.42 20.12
C ALA A 259 -16.77 6.32 20.82
N ASP A 260 -16.61 5.29 21.64
CA ASP A 260 -15.39 5.03 22.38
C ASP A 260 -14.22 4.63 21.46
N SER A 261 -14.50 3.76 20.48
CA SER A 261 -13.51 3.34 19.49
C SER A 261 -13.15 4.49 18.57
N VAL A 262 -14.12 5.31 18.14
CA VAL A 262 -13.86 6.54 17.39
C VAL A 262 -12.96 7.47 18.18
N GLY A 263 -13.28 7.76 19.44
CA GLY A 263 -12.46 8.63 20.30
C GLY A 263 -11.03 8.13 20.45
N ALA A 264 -10.85 6.82 20.67
CA ALA A 264 -9.53 6.21 20.80
C ALA A 264 -8.71 6.24 19.50
N ILE A 265 -9.34 5.93 18.36
CA ILE A 265 -8.70 5.99 17.04
C ILE A 265 -8.22 7.42 16.74
N LEU A 266 -9.09 8.41 16.94
CA LEU A 266 -8.74 9.82 16.75
C LEU A 266 -7.58 10.23 17.65
N ARG A 267 -7.63 9.92 18.96
CA ARG A 267 -6.55 10.25 19.89
C ARG A 267 -5.20 9.66 19.45
N SER A 268 -5.19 8.43 18.95
CA SER A 268 -3.97 7.76 18.44
C SER A 268 -3.46 8.41 17.14
N LEU A 269 -4.35 8.64 16.16
CA LEU A 269 -4.00 9.26 14.88
C LEU A 269 -3.52 10.71 15.05
N SER A 270 -4.25 11.51 15.85
CA SER A 270 -3.91 12.88 16.19
C SER A 270 -2.55 12.95 16.90
N HIS A 271 -2.29 12.07 17.87
CA HIS A 271 -0.99 11.99 18.51
C HIS A 271 0.13 11.78 17.49
N ALA A 272 0.06 10.72 16.67
CA ALA A 272 1.13 10.41 15.73
C ALA A 272 1.31 11.52 14.67
N SER A 273 0.22 12.09 14.15
CA SER A 273 0.28 13.18 13.16
C SER A 273 0.79 14.50 13.75
N LEU A 274 0.52 14.82 15.01
CA LEU A 274 1.07 16.03 15.64
C LEU A 274 2.58 15.88 15.88
N HIS A 275 3.02 14.72 16.37
CA HIS A 275 4.41 14.50 16.76
C HIS A 275 5.35 14.14 15.58
N GLY A 276 4.89 14.28 14.33
CA GLY A 276 5.70 13.99 13.13
C GLY A 276 5.91 12.52 12.83
N VAL A 277 5.14 11.62 13.46
CA VAL A 277 5.19 10.17 13.24
C VAL A 277 4.17 9.79 12.16
N ASP A 278 4.32 10.39 10.97
CA ASP A 278 3.30 10.38 9.92
C ASP A 278 2.90 8.99 9.41
N SER A 279 3.78 7.99 9.52
CA SER A 279 3.45 6.59 9.19
C SER A 279 2.39 5.97 10.09
N HIS A 280 2.17 6.54 11.28
CA HIS A 280 1.19 6.06 12.24
C HIS A 280 0.06 7.07 12.50
N GLY A 281 0.08 8.21 11.80
CA GLY A 281 -0.94 9.25 11.86
C GLY A 281 -2.05 9.02 10.83
N TYR A 282 -2.72 10.10 10.43
CA TYR A 282 -3.90 10.04 9.55
C TYR A 282 -3.67 9.39 8.17
N ARG A 283 -2.42 9.18 7.74
CA ARG A 283 -2.09 8.36 6.57
C ARG A 283 -2.53 6.89 6.72
N LEU A 284 -2.74 6.41 7.95
CA LEU A 284 -3.32 5.08 8.23
C LEU A 284 -4.84 5.05 8.21
N LEU A 285 -5.52 6.20 8.20
CA LEU A 285 -6.98 6.23 8.25
C LEU A 285 -7.62 5.45 7.08
N PRO A 286 -7.16 5.54 5.82
CA PRO A 286 -7.72 4.71 4.74
C PRO A 286 -7.63 3.21 5.04
N HIS A 287 -6.52 2.75 5.62
CA HIS A 287 -6.34 1.36 6.00
C HIS A 287 -7.29 0.95 7.13
N TYR A 288 -7.46 1.78 8.16
CA TYR A 288 -8.39 1.49 9.25
C TYR A 288 -9.85 1.46 8.78
N LEU A 289 -10.25 2.40 7.91
CA LEU A 289 -11.58 2.39 7.31
C LEU A 289 -11.81 1.08 6.53
N SER A 290 -10.83 0.67 5.71
CA SER A 290 -10.89 -0.60 4.97
C SER A 290 -10.97 -1.81 5.90
N ALA A 291 -10.15 -1.87 6.95
CA ALA A 291 -10.12 -3.00 7.88
C ALA A 291 -11.44 -3.15 8.69
N ILE A 292 -12.08 -2.03 9.03
CA ILE A 292 -13.39 -2.04 9.68
C ILE A 292 -14.48 -2.44 8.68
N GLU A 293 -14.48 -1.84 7.49
CA GLU A 293 -15.45 -2.11 6.42
C GLU A 293 -15.48 -3.59 6.02
N HIS A 294 -14.32 -4.24 5.94
CA HIS A 294 -14.20 -5.64 5.52
C HIS A 294 -14.28 -6.64 6.69
N GLY A 295 -14.42 -6.16 7.93
CA GLY A 295 -14.66 -7.01 9.10
C GLY A 295 -13.42 -7.55 9.83
N ARG A 296 -12.20 -7.23 9.38
CA ARG A 296 -10.96 -7.56 10.10
C ARG A 296 -10.85 -6.87 11.46
N VAL A 297 -11.43 -5.68 11.60
CA VAL A 297 -11.52 -4.94 12.85
C VAL A 297 -12.98 -4.75 13.24
N HIS A 298 -13.34 -5.17 14.45
CA HIS A 298 -14.71 -5.04 14.95
C HIS A 298 -15.02 -3.56 15.29
N PRO A 299 -16.09 -2.96 14.71
CA PRO A 299 -16.39 -1.52 14.88
C PRO A 299 -16.92 -1.16 16.28
N ALA A 300 -17.59 -2.09 16.97
CA ALA A 300 -18.18 -1.86 18.29
C ALA A 300 -17.85 -3.01 19.29
N PRO A 301 -16.57 -3.18 19.68
CA PRO A 301 -16.13 -4.33 20.46
C PRO A 301 -16.59 -4.26 21.93
N ASP A 302 -17.15 -5.36 22.45
CA ASP A 302 -17.40 -5.57 23.88
C ASP A 302 -16.09 -5.95 24.59
N ILE A 303 -15.25 -4.95 24.90
CA ILE A 303 -13.96 -5.16 25.55
C ILE A 303 -14.13 -5.66 26.98
N ARG A 304 -13.36 -6.68 27.35
CA ARG A 304 -13.43 -7.29 28.69
C ARG A 304 -12.09 -7.21 29.39
N ILE A 305 -12.11 -6.79 30.65
CA ILE A 305 -10.92 -6.75 31.50
C ILE A 305 -11.10 -7.76 32.62
N GLU A 306 -10.22 -8.77 32.63
CA GLU A 306 -10.16 -9.77 33.67
C GLU A 306 -9.02 -9.43 34.64
N LYS A 307 -9.37 -9.00 35.86
CA LYS A 307 -8.38 -8.79 36.92
C LYS A 307 -7.85 -10.13 37.41
N LYS A 308 -6.53 -10.29 37.43
CA LYS A 308 -5.81 -11.46 37.96
C LYS A 308 -5.28 -11.22 39.37
N SER A 309 -4.97 -9.97 39.70
CA SER A 309 -4.63 -9.49 41.04
C SER A 309 -4.88 -7.97 41.13
N ASP A 310 -4.55 -7.33 42.25
CA ASP A 310 -4.68 -5.88 42.40
C ASP A 310 -3.78 -5.06 41.46
N SER A 311 -2.71 -5.69 40.93
CA SER A 311 -1.73 -5.05 40.03
C SER A 311 -1.70 -5.63 38.62
N VAL A 312 -2.50 -6.67 38.32
CA VAL A 312 -2.41 -7.40 37.04
C VAL A 312 -3.79 -7.67 36.46
N ALA A 313 -3.96 -7.38 35.16
CA ALA A 313 -5.16 -7.74 34.40
C ALA A 313 -4.84 -8.26 33.00
N ILE A 314 -5.80 -8.94 32.39
CA ILE A 314 -5.80 -9.29 30.96
C ILE A 314 -6.97 -8.56 30.30
N LEU A 315 -6.69 -7.82 29.23
CA LEU A 315 -7.69 -7.17 28.39
C LEU A 315 -7.92 -7.99 27.12
N ASP A 316 -9.17 -8.34 26.90
CA ASP A 316 -9.64 -8.97 25.67
C ASP A 316 -10.27 -7.91 24.77
N ALA A 317 -9.60 -7.61 23.66
CA ALA A 317 -10.01 -6.55 22.75
C ALA A 317 -11.17 -6.95 21.83
N CYS A 318 -11.58 -8.23 21.82
CA CYS A 318 -12.66 -8.73 20.98
C CYS A 318 -12.53 -8.34 19.50
N ASN A 319 -11.29 -8.41 18.97
CA ASN A 319 -10.92 -8.02 17.60
C ASN A 319 -11.20 -6.55 17.27
N GLY A 320 -11.36 -5.70 18.28
CA GLY A 320 -11.52 -4.26 18.14
C GLY A 320 -10.25 -3.55 17.67
N HIS A 321 -10.38 -2.25 17.43
CA HIS A 321 -9.25 -1.41 17.04
C HIS A 321 -8.18 -1.34 18.15
N GLY A 322 -6.91 -1.46 17.78
CA GLY A 322 -5.80 -1.52 18.75
C GLY A 322 -5.74 -0.31 19.69
N ALA A 323 -6.03 0.89 19.18
CA ALA A 323 -6.10 2.09 20.02
C ALA A 323 -7.18 2.03 21.10
N ARG A 324 -8.36 1.48 20.79
CA ARG A 324 -9.44 1.33 21.76
C ARG A 324 -9.05 0.38 22.88
N ALA A 325 -8.46 -0.76 22.52
CA ALA A 325 -7.96 -1.73 23.48
C ALA A 325 -6.84 -1.14 24.37
N THR A 326 -5.91 -0.42 23.78
CA THR A 326 -4.68 -0.01 24.47
C THR A 326 -4.90 1.20 25.37
N PHE A 327 -5.77 2.16 25.00
CA PHE A 327 -6.18 3.22 25.95
C PHE A 327 -6.98 2.66 27.13
N ALA A 328 -7.90 1.72 26.89
CA ALA A 328 -8.63 1.06 27.99
C ALA A 328 -7.69 0.27 28.92
N ALA A 329 -6.65 -0.37 28.37
CA ALA A 329 -5.61 -1.02 29.16
C ALA A 329 -4.78 -0.01 29.96
N ALA A 330 -4.43 1.14 29.37
CA ALA A 330 -3.71 2.21 30.07
C ALA A 330 -4.52 2.78 31.24
N ASP A 331 -5.81 3.05 31.04
CA ASP A 331 -6.70 3.55 32.11
C ASP A 331 -6.81 2.53 33.26
N ALA A 332 -6.91 1.24 32.93
CA ALA A 332 -6.91 0.16 33.92
C ALA A 332 -5.57 0.02 34.64
N ALA A 333 -4.44 0.15 33.93
CA ALA A 333 -3.10 0.11 34.50
C ALA A 333 -2.88 1.28 35.46
N VAL A 334 -3.25 2.51 35.07
CA VAL A 334 -3.19 3.71 35.93
C VAL A 334 -4.04 3.50 37.18
N SER A 335 -5.27 3.01 37.02
CA SER A 335 -6.18 2.76 38.14
C SER A 335 -5.61 1.73 39.13
N MET A 336 -4.97 0.67 38.64
CA MET A 336 -4.31 -0.32 39.51
C MET A 336 -3.04 0.24 40.16
N ALA A 337 -2.22 0.96 39.40
CA ALA A 337 -1.00 1.58 39.90
C ALA A 337 -1.28 2.60 41.01
N ALA A 338 -2.35 3.39 40.91
CA ALA A 338 -2.77 4.31 41.96
C ALA A 338 -3.11 3.62 43.29
N ASN A 339 -3.53 2.34 43.24
CA ASN A 339 -3.95 1.59 44.42
C ASN A 339 -2.79 0.82 45.06
N VAL A 340 -1.93 0.18 44.25
CA VAL A 340 -0.90 -0.74 44.75
C VAL A 340 0.50 -0.46 44.22
N GLY A 341 0.70 0.69 43.58
CA GLY A 341 1.99 1.19 43.09
C GLY A 341 2.36 0.76 41.67
N VAL A 342 1.83 -0.37 41.19
CA VAL A 342 2.07 -0.88 39.83
C VAL A 342 0.79 -1.45 39.23
N GLY A 343 0.58 -1.22 37.94
CA GLY A 343 -0.50 -1.82 37.16
C GLY A 343 0.02 -2.35 35.84
N ALA A 344 -0.16 -3.65 35.58
CA ALA A 344 0.25 -4.33 34.36
C ALA A 344 -0.95 -4.96 33.65
N VAL A 345 -1.08 -4.71 32.35
CA VAL A 345 -2.19 -5.21 31.54
C VAL A 345 -1.66 -5.85 30.26
N ALA A 346 -1.86 -7.16 30.13
CA ALA A 346 -1.65 -7.87 28.87
C ALA A 346 -2.90 -7.75 28.00
N ILE A 347 -2.73 -7.49 26.71
CA ILE A 347 -3.81 -7.28 25.74
C ILE A 347 -3.77 -8.40 24.73
N ARG A 348 -4.93 -9.01 24.44
CA ARG A 348 -5.08 -10.06 23.42
C ARG A 348 -6.19 -9.75 22.44
N ARG A 349 -6.17 -10.48 21.31
CA ARG A 349 -7.16 -10.37 20.21
C ARG A 349 -7.36 -8.92 19.76
N SER A 350 -6.25 -8.19 19.68
CA SER A 350 -6.22 -6.79 19.27
C SER A 350 -5.90 -6.67 17.77
N SER A 351 -5.68 -5.44 17.33
CA SER A 351 -5.25 -5.07 15.99
C SER A 351 -4.18 -3.99 16.06
N HIS A 352 -3.77 -3.45 14.91
CA HIS A 352 -2.76 -2.39 14.85
C HIS A 352 -3.21 -1.16 15.67
N PHE A 353 -2.29 -0.59 16.45
CA PHE A 353 -2.59 0.48 17.43
C PHE A 353 -1.94 1.83 17.14
N GLY A 354 -1.33 2.04 15.96
CA GLY A 354 -0.62 3.30 15.68
C GLY A 354 0.70 3.43 16.48
N ALA A 355 1.02 4.65 16.91
CA ALA A 355 2.25 4.93 17.64
C ALA A 355 2.13 4.51 19.12
N ALA A 356 3.08 3.69 19.59
CA ALA A 356 3.08 3.18 20.97
C ALA A 356 3.24 4.31 22.01
N GLY A 357 3.92 5.39 21.62
CA GLY A 357 4.11 6.60 22.42
C GLY A 357 2.81 7.25 22.88
N ALA A 358 1.71 7.10 22.14
CA ALA A 358 0.40 7.65 22.52
C ALA A 358 -0.09 7.12 23.88
N TYR A 359 0.17 5.85 24.16
CA TYR A 359 -0.31 5.16 25.36
C TYR A 359 0.63 5.37 26.54
N ALA A 360 1.95 5.31 26.31
CA ALA A 360 2.92 5.65 27.33
C ALA A 360 2.74 7.10 27.79
N LEU A 361 2.53 8.03 26.84
CA LEU A 361 2.24 9.43 27.13
C LEU A 361 0.95 9.61 27.93
N ALA A 362 -0.11 8.89 27.60
CA ALA A 362 -1.37 8.94 28.35
C ALA A 362 -1.18 8.60 29.84
N ILE A 363 -0.36 7.59 30.15
CA ILE A 363 -0.02 7.22 31.52
C ILE A 363 0.83 8.31 32.18
N ALA A 364 1.79 8.88 31.46
CA ALA A 364 2.62 9.97 31.97
C ALA A 364 1.84 11.26 32.24
N GLN A 365 0.74 11.51 31.52
CA GLN A 365 -0.18 12.62 31.75
C GLN A 365 -0.95 12.47 33.07
N GLU A 366 -1.20 11.24 33.51
CA GLU A 366 -1.69 10.91 34.87
C GLU A 366 -0.56 10.98 35.94
N ARG A 367 0.55 11.63 35.56
CA ARG A 367 1.76 11.85 36.36
C ARG A 367 2.42 10.57 36.87
N MET A 368 2.24 9.46 36.16
CA MET A 368 2.88 8.17 36.42
C MET A 368 4.03 7.92 35.44
N ILE A 369 4.68 6.77 35.54
CA ILE A 369 5.60 6.26 34.51
C ILE A 369 4.84 5.23 33.68
N GLY A 370 4.89 5.35 32.36
CA GLY A 370 4.22 4.46 31.41
C GLY A 370 5.20 3.70 30.54
N LEU A 371 4.95 2.40 30.33
CA LEU A 371 5.57 1.57 29.30
C LEU A 371 4.47 0.94 28.46
N CYS A 372 4.63 0.98 27.14
CA CYS A 372 3.75 0.30 26.19
C CYS A 372 4.58 -0.40 25.11
N VAL A 373 4.24 -1.65 24.82
CA VAL A 373 4.89 -2.48 23.81
C VAL A 373 3.84 -3.28 23.03
N CYS A 374 4.16 -3.67 21.79
CA CYS A 374 3.39 -4.64 21.02
C CYS A 374 4.30 -5.46 20.10
N ASN A 375 3.77 -6.53 19.52
CA ASN A 375 4.37 -7.20 18.37
C ASN A 375 3.63 -6.86 17.06
N SER A 376 4.19 -7.27 15.93
CA SER A 376 3.61 -7.10 14.59
C SER A 376 4.00 -8.26 13.67
N ASP A 377 3.44 -8.31 12.46
CA ASP A 377 3.87 -9.23 11.39
C ASP A 377 5.37 -9.05 11.07
N PRO A 378 6.06 -10.09 10.57
CA PRO A 378 7.51 -10.13 10.58
C PRO A 378 8.09 -9.25 9.47
N PHE A 379 8.99 -8.34 9.86
CA PHE A 379 9.71 -7.43 8.95
C PHE A 379 11.22 -7.44 9.18
N VAL A 380 11.68 -7.82 10.37
CA VAL A 380 13.05 -7.62 10.84
C VAL A 380 13.74 -8.96 10.98
N ARG A 381 14.91 -9.12 10.37
CA ARG A 381 15.71 -10.34 10.55
C ARG A 381 16.38 -10.38 11.93
N LEU A 382 16.81 -11.58 12.33
CA LEU A 382 17.76 -11.72 13.44
C LEU A 382 19.16 -11.24 13.02
N HIS A 383 20.04 -11.07 14.01
CA HIS A 383 21.45 -10.80 13.75
C HIS A 383 22.09 -12.01 13.05
N GLY A 384 22.61 -11.80 11.84
CA GLY A 384 23.10 -12.88 10.98
C GLY A 384 22.00 -13.75 10.33
N GLY A 385 20.72 -13.37 10.48
CA GLY A 385 19.60 -14.05 9.85
C GLY A 385 19.39 -13.66 8.39
N ALA A 386 18.64 -14.47 7.65
CA ALA A 386 18.32 -14.26 6.23
C ALA A 386 16.81 -14.36 5.94
N GLU A 387 15.98 -14.21 6.97
CA GLU A 387 14.52 -14.20 6.86
C GLU A 387 13.92 -13.17 7.83
N PRO A 388 12.77 -12.55 7.49
CA PRO A 388 12.00 -11.77 8.45
C PRO A 388 11.58 -12.64 9.64
N PHE A 389 11.79 -12.16 10.86
CA PHE A 389 11.56 -12.93 12.08
C PHE A 389 10.68 -12.18 13.07
N HIS A 390 11.17 -11.05 13.60
CA HIS A 390 10.37 -10.16 14.44
C HIS A 390 9.62 -9.17 13.58
N GLY A 391 8.52 -8.64 14.11
CA GLY A 391 8.00 -7.37 13.64
C GLY A 391 8.94 -6.21 13.98
N THR A 392 8.52 -4.98 13.69
CA THR A 392 9.27 -3.78 14.13
C THR A 392 9.19 -3.54 15.64
N ASN A 393 8.35 -4.32 16.34
CA ASN A 393 8.24 -4.51 17.78
C ASN A 393 8.65 -3.27 18.59
N PRO A 394 7.75 -2.28 18.71
CA PRO A 394 8.09 -1.01 19.33
C PRO A 394 8.20 -1.09 20.85
N ILE A 395 9.01 -0.17 21.40
CA ILE A 395 9.11 0.11 22.83
C ILE A 395 8.83 1.59 23.04
N ALA A 396 7.74 1.87 23.76
CA ALA A 396 7.41 3.22 24.20
C ALA A 396 7.50 3.34 25.72
N PHE A 397 8.17 4.38 26.20
CA PHE A 397 8.32 4.71 27.61
C PHE A 397 8.12 6.21 27.81
N ALA A 398 7.36 6.60 28.83
CA ALA A 398 7.18 8.00 29.18
C ALA A 398 7.20 8.23 30.69
N ALA A 399 7.74 9.37 31.11
CA ALA A 399 7.78 9.78 32.51
C ALA A 399 7.44 11.26 32.65
N SER A 400 6.56 11.57 33.60
CA SER A 400 6.15 12.94 33.93
C SER A 400 7.34 13.81 34.35
N THR A 401 7.31 15.07 33.90
CA THR A 401 8.19 16.15 34.36
C THR A 401 7.41 17.22 35.15
N GLY A 402 6.21 16.89 35.61
CA GLY A 402 5.24 17.83 36.20
C GLY A 402 4.37 18.51 35.14
N SER A 403 3.53 19.45 35.57
CA SER A 403 2.53 20.11 34.72
C SER A 403 3.07 21.23 33.82
N GLU A 404 4.26 21.75 34.11
CA GLU A 404 4.81 22.94 33.43
C GLU A 404 5.58 22.61 32.15
N THR A 405 6.04 21.36 31.99
CA THR A 405 6.87 20.96 30.85
C THR A 405 6.45 19.59 30.33
N PRO A 406 6.58 19.35 29.02
CA PRO A 406 6.13 18.09 28.43
C PRO A 406 6.94 16.90 28.97
N PRO A 407 6.30 15.72 29.15
CA PRO A 407 6.94 14.51 29.63
C PRO A 407 8.18 14.11 28.82
N TRP A 408 9.09 13.38 29.46
CA TRP A 408 10.13 12.65 28.74
C TRP A 408 9.45 11.49 28.01
N LEU A 409 9.55 11.44 26.68
CA LEU A 409 8.82 10.48 25.84
C LEU A 409 9.77 9.80 24.87
N PHE A 410 9.91 8.49 25.02
CA PHE A 410 10.68 7.64 24.12
C PHE A 410 9.76 6.69 23.41
N ASP A 411 9.79 6.67 22.08
CA ASP A 411 9.03 5.76 21.24
C ASP A 411 9.93 5.34 20.06
N MET A 412 10.28 4.06 20.01
CA MET A 412 11.17 3.52 18.99
C MET A 412 10.69 2.14 18.49
N ALA A 413 10.90 1.88 17.21
CA ALA A 413 10.97 0.51 16.72
C ALA A 413 12.29 -0.15 17.16
N THR A 414 12.31 -1.47 17.31
CA THR A 414 13.54 -2.22 17.63
C THR A 414 14.41 -2.54 16.40
N SER A 415 13.91 -2.23 15.21
CA SER A 415 14.68 -2.13 13.97
C SER A 415 15.44 -0.82 13.86
N ALA A 416 16.51 -0.80 13.05
CA ALA A 416 17.33 0.40 12.86
C ALA A 416 16.55 1.56 12.20
N ILE A 417 15.63 1.23 11.29
CA ILE A 417 14.70 2.17 10.66
C ILE A 417 13.31 1.51 10.53
N PRO A 418 12.22 2.29 10.54
CA PRO A 418 10.90 1.78 10.19
C PRO A 418 10.77 1.52 8.67
N TYR A 419 9.90 0.59 8.29
CA TYR A 419 9.75 0.14 6.88
C TYR A 419 9.34 1.26 5.91
N ASN A 420 8.60 2.26 6.38
CA ASN A 420 8.23 3.43 5.58
C ASN A 420 9.46 4.25 5.10
N LYS A 421 10.62 4.15 5.76
CA LYS A 421 11.87 4.78 5.28
C LYS A 421 12.42 4.06 4.05
N VAL A 422 12.24 2.75 3.96
CA VAL A 422 12.53 1.97 2.74
C VAL A 422 11.61 2.43 1.62
N GLN A 423 10.30 2.49 1.85
CA GLN A 423 9.33 2.95 0.85
C GLN A 423 9.61 4.38 0.36
N LEU A 424 10.01 5.28 1.27
CA LEU A 424 10.42 6.63 0.91
C LEU A 424 11.68 6.64 0.05
N ALA A 425 12.70 5.84 0.42
CA ALA A 425 13.93 5.72 -0.35
C ALA A 425 13.66 5.15 -1.77
N GLN A 426 12.78 4.15 -1.90
CA GLN A 426 12.31 3.63 -3.20
C GLN A 426 11.64 4.72 -4.04
N SER A 427 10.75 5.51 -3.43
CA SER A 427 10.04 6.60 -4.10
C SER A 427 10.97 7.72 -4.57
N LEU A 428 11.99 8.06 -3.77
CA LEU A 428 12.95 9.11 -4.08
C LEU A 428 14.14 8.64 -4.93
N GLY A 429 14.29 7.32 -5.16
CA GLY A 429 15.49 6.74 -5.75
C GLY A 429 16.75 7.01 -4.93
N ALA A 430 16.61 7.13 -3.61
CA ALA A 430 17.69 7.48 -2.69
C ALA A 430 18.28 6.23 -2.02
N ALA A 431 19.58 6.23 -1.76
CA ALA A 431 20.21 5.16 -0.99
C ALA A 431 19.74 5.14 0.47
N LEU A 432 19.62 3.93 1.04
CA LEU A 432 19.37 3.74 2.46
C LEU A 432 20.66 3.87 3.27
N PRO A 433 20.58 4.29 4.54
CA PRO A 433 21.75 4.25 5.41
C PRO A 433 22.25 2.81 5.57
N ALA A 434 23.58 2.65 5.58
CA ALA A 434 24.23 1.36 5.73
C ALA A 434 23.72 0.59 6.97
N GLY A 435 23.56 -0.73 6.84
CA GLY A 435 23.21 -1.62 7.95
C GLY A 435 21.78 -1.46 8.49
N THR A 436 20.87 -0.87 7.71
CA THR A 436 19.46 -0.65 8.11
C THR A 436 18.47 -1.64 7.51
N ALA A 437 18.83 -2.29 6.40
CA ALA A 437 18.00 -3.24 5.69
C ALA A 437 18.86 -4.27 4.92
N SER A 438 18.25 -5.39 4.55
CA SER A 438 18.93 -6.51 3.88
C SER A 438 18.09 -7.09 2.74
N ASP A 439 18.77 -7.74 1.80
CA ASP A 439 18.18 -8.44 0.66
C ASP A 439 17.59 -9.81 1.05
N SER A 440 17.18 -10.61 0.05
CA SER A 440 16.64 -11.97 0.26
C SER A 440 17.62 -12.98 0.85
N ASN A 441 18.93 -12.67 0.84
CA ASN A 441 19.98 -13.53 1.36
C ASN A 441 20.44 -13.09 2.77
N GLY A 442 19.82 -12.07 3.34
CA GLY A 442 20.25 -11.48 4.61
C GLY A 442 21.50 -10.60 4.52
N ILE A 443 21.93 -10.25 3.31
CA ILE A 443 23.08 -9.36 3.08
C ILE A 443 22.58 -7.91 3.12
N ASP A 444 23.25 -7.07 3.91
CA ASP A 444 22.88 -5.66 4.03
C ASP A 444 22.97 -4.94 2.68
N THR A 445 21.97 -4.13 2.39
CA THR A 445 21.86 -3.38 1.12
C THR A 445 21.44 -1.95 1.39
N GLU A 446 22.05 -1.03 0.65
CA GLU A 446 21.66 0.39 0.60
C GLU A 446 20.70 0.67 -0.57
N VAL A 447 20.48 -0.32 -1.45
CA VAL A 447 19.60 -0.21 -2.62
C VAL A 447 18.18 -0.56 -2.19
N PRO A 448 17.26 0.40 -2.14
CA PRO A 448 15.96 0.21 -1.52
C PRO A 448 15.06 -0.78 -2.29
N GLU A 449 15.28 -1.00 -3.59
CA GLU A 449 14.58 -1.98 -4.42
C GLU A 449 14.94 -3.43 -4.08
N LEU A 450 16.15 -3.65 -3.54
CA LEU A 450 16.63 -4.99 -3.18
C LEU A 450 16.16 -5.42 -1.78
N VAL A 451 15.63 -4.50 -0.98
CA VAL A 451 15.25 -4.76 0.42
C VAL A 451 14.12 -5.79 0.50
N LYS A 452 14.34 -6.82 1.32
CA LYS A 452 13.35 -7.83 1.70
C LYS A 452 13.08 -7.90 3.20
N MET A 453 14.01 -7.40 4.02
CA MET A 453 13.90 -7.39 5.47
C MET A 453 14.64 -6.19 6.05
N LEU A 454 14.19 -5.71 7.21
CA LEU A 454 14.87 -4.69 7.99
C LEU A 454 15.96 -5.31 8.87
N ALA A 455 16.98 -4.53 9.19
CA ALA A 455 18.00 -4.93 10.16
C ALA A 455 17.62 -4.50 11.59
N PRO A 456 17.97 -5.30 12.61
CA PRO A 456 17.77 -4.92 14.00
C PRO A 456 18.71 -3.76 14.39
N LEU A 457 18.27 -2.91 15.33
CA LEU A 457 19.08 -1.80 15.82
C LEU A 457 20.44 -2.29 16.36
N GLY A 458 21.53 -1.60 15.95
CA GLY A 458 22.87 -1.83 16.49
C GLY A 458 23.94 -2.17 15.45
N GLY A 459 23.59 -2.32 14.17
CA GLY A 459 24.53 -2.59 13.09
C GLY A 459 25.35 -3.86 13.34
N ALA A 460 26.68 -3.73 13.45
CA ALA A 460 27.57 -4.83 13.83
C ALA A 460 27.20 -5.48 15.17
N PHE A 461 26.55 -4.75 16.07
CA PHE A 461 26.02 -5.25 17.35
C PHE A 461 24.50 -5.47 17.32
N GLY A 462 23.94 -5.73 16.13
CA GLY A 462 22.49 -5.88 15.90
C GLY A 462 21.83 -7.01 16.71
N TYR A 463 22.60 -7.92 17.30
CA TYR A 463 22.09 -8.90 18.26
C TYR A 463 21.45 -8.23 19.49
N LYS A 464 21.85 -7.00 19.83
CA LYS A 464 21.21 -6.20 20.89
C LYS A 464 19.82 -5.73 20.47
N GLY A 465 19.65 -5.19 19.26
CA GLY A 465 18.34 -4.81 18.73
C GLY A 465 17.41 -6.02 18.58
N ALA A 466 17.94 -7.16 18.12
CA ALA A 466 17.19 -8.41 18.05
C ALA A 466 16.76 -8.91 19.44
N GLY A 467 17.64 -8.79 20.45
CA GLY A 467 17.31 -9.08 21.84
C GLY A 467 16.26 -8.11 22.42
N LEU A 468 16.35 -6.82 22.09
CA LEU A 468 15.34 -5.83 22.46
C LEU A 468 13.98 -6.13 21.83
N ALA A 469 13.93 -6.56 20.56
CA ALA A 469 12.70 -6.96 19.88
C ALA A 469 11.99 -8.15 20.56
N GLY A 470 12.76 -9.02 21.22
CA GLY A 470 12.23 -10.12 22.02
C GLY A 470 11.47 -9.67 23.28
N ILE A 471 11.73 -8.48 23.81
CA ILE A 471 11.01 -7.97 24.99
C ILE A 471 9.54 -7.67 24.65
N PRO A 472 9.21 -6.82 23.64
CA PRO A 472 7.84 -6.68 23.17
C PRO A 472 7.22 -8.00 22.74
N GLU A 473 7.98 -8.88 22.08
CA GLU A 473 7.48 -10.18 21.63
C GLU A 473 6.94 -11.00 22.82
N ILE A 474 7.77 -11.20 23.85
CA ILE A 474 7.41 -12.02 25.02
C ILE A 474 6.27 -11.35 25.82
N LEU A 475 6.37 -10.05 26.09
CA LEU A 475 5.33 -9.35 26.87
C LEU A 475 3.98 -9.32 26.14
N SER A 476 3.99 -9.23 24.81
CA SER A 476 2.77 -9.14 24.00
C SER A 476 2.14 -10.50 23.72
N THR A 477 2.91 -11.58 23.76
CA THR A 477 2.44 -12.94 23.35
C THR A 477 2.33 -13.88 24.55
N ALA A 478 3.41 -14.11 25.29
CA ALA A 478 3.46 -15.11 26.36
C ALA A 478 2.51 -14.78 27.52
N LEU A 479 2.19 -13.51 27.74
CA LEU A 479 1.27 -13.06 28.80
C LEU A 479 -0.20 -13.03 28.38
N SER A 480 -0.49 -13.16 27.09
CA SER A 480 -1.81 -12.89 26.50
C SER A 480 -2.35 -14.05 25.66
N ASP A 481 -1.50 -15.03 25.34
CA ASP A 481 -1.74 -16.11 24.36
C ASP A 481 -2.07 -15.56 22.96
N SER A 482 -1.50 -14.40 22.62
CA SER A 482 -1.54 -13.86 21.26
C SER A 482 -0.46 -14.48 20.37
N PRO A 483 -0.65 -14.50 19.04
CA PRO A 483 0.29 -15.11 18.10
C PRO A 483 1.66 -14.41 18.11
N LEU A 484 2.71 -15.19 17.89
CA LEU A 484 4.07 -14.68 17.62
C LEU A 484 4.09 -13.87 16.31
N SER A 485 5.09 -13.00 16.14
CA SER A 485 5.30 -12.24 14.90
C SER A 485 5.18 -13.11 13.65
N LEU A 486 5.81 -14.28 13.63
CA LEU A 486 5.79 -15.24 12.52
C LEU A 486 4.39 -15.81 12.20
N GLU A 487 3.47 -15.75 13.17
CA GLU A 487 2.12 -16.31 13.09
C GLU A 487 1.08 -15.24 12.77
N ILE A 488 1.45 -13.95 12.89
CA ILE A 488 0.56 -12.83 12.62
C ILE A 488 0.37 -12.66 11.10
N PRO A 489 -0.87 -12.65 10.59
CA PRO A 489 -1.13 -12.36 9.19
C PRO A 489 -0.62 -10.97 8.77
N PRO A 490 -0.18 -10.76 7.52
CA PRO A 490 0.31 -9.47 7.06
C PRO A 490 -0.70 -8.34 7.29
N MET A 491 -0.20 -7.15 7.64
CA MET A 491 -1.04 -5.96 7.83
C MET A 491 -1.80 -5.59 6.56
N ILE A 492 -1.12 -5.65 5.41
CA ILE A 492 -1.69 -5.41 4.08
C ILE A 492 -1.75 -6.76 3.36
N SER A 493 -2.95 -7.20 2.98
CA SER A 493 -3.18 -8.49 2.31
C SER A 493 -4.47 -8.45 1.50
N GLU A 494 -4.65 -9.41 0.59
CA GLU A 494 -5.92 -9.59 -0.16
C GLU A 494 -7.10 -9.88 0.79
N ASP A 495 -6.88 -10.68 1.83
CA ASP A 495 -7.87 -10.91 2.88
C ASP A 495 -7.86 -9.76 3.87
N MET A 496 -8.88 -8.91 3.87
CA MET A 496 -9.09 -7.84 4.86
C MET A 496 -10.24 -8.16 5.83
N SER A 497 -10.61 -9.44 5.96
CA SER A 497 -11.74 -9.92 6.78
C SER A 497 -11.31 -10.73 8.00
N THR A 498 -10.21 -11.49 7.91
CA THR A 498 -9.70 -12.27 9.05
C THR A 498 -9.05 -11.36 10.09
N PRO A 499 -9.48 -11.39 11.37
CA PRO A 499 -8.81 -10.69 12.46
C PRO A 499 -7.38 -11.18 12.67
N ARG A 500 -6.47 -10.25 12.96
CA ARG A 500 -5.04 -10.56 13.09
C ARG A 500 -4.62 -11.06 14.47
N GLY A 501 -5.42 -10.79 15.51
CA GLY A 501 -5.22 -11.32 16.85
C GLY A 501 -4.03 -10.74 17.63
N LEU A 502 -3.53 -9.55 17.25
CA LEU A 502 -2.30 -8.96 17.82
C LEU A 502 -2.33 -8.88 19.34
N GLY A 503 -1.14 -9.03 19.92
CA GLY A 503 -0.90 -8.83 21.35
C GLY A 503 -0.28 -7.46 21.63
N ALA A 504 -0.49 -6.96 22.84
CA ALA A 504 0.21 -5.79 23.36
C ALA A 504 0.32 -5.85 24.89
N PHE A 505 1.13 -4.99 25.47
CA PHE A 505 1.29 -4.91 26.93
C PHE A 505 1.48 -3.46 27.38
N VAL A 506 0.85 -3.15 28.50
CA VAL A 506 0.91 -1.82 29.14
C VAL A 506 1.30 -1.97 30.60
N LEU A 507 2.19 -1.10 31.07
CA LEU A 507 2.62 -1.01 32.46
C LEU A 507 2.58 0.44 32.92
N ALA A 508 1.93 0.68 34.05
CA ALA A 508 1.93 1.93 34.78
C ALA A 508 2.62 1.74 36.14
N ILE A 509 3.45 2.70 36.53
CA ILE A 509 4.16 2.72 37.82
C ILE A 509 3.86 4.05 38.49
N ASP A 510 3.31 4.00 39.70
CA ASP A 510 3.05 5.19 40.52
C ASP A 510 4.32 5.57 41.31
N PRO A 511 4.93 6.74 41.05
CA PRO A 511 6.07 7.21 41.82
C PRO A 511 5.81 7.37 43.32
N ASP A 512 4.56 7.57 43.74
CA ASP A 512 4.18 7.73 45.16
C ASP A 512 4.31 6.41 45.95
N ALA A 513 4.36 5.26 45.28
CA ALA A 513 4.72 3.99 45.90
C ALA A 513 6.24 3.82 46.12
N PHE A 514 7.06 4.77 45.64
CA PHE A 514 8.51 4.79 45.78
C PHE A 514 8.95 6.05 46.56
N MET A 515 9.75 6.91 45.93
CA MET A 515 10.31 8.12 46.56
C MET A 515 9.37 9.34 46.50
N GLY A 516 8.19 9.20 45.90
CA GLY A 516 7.23 10.29 45.71
C GLY A 516 7.33 10.96 44.34
N ARG A 517 6.17 11.38 43.83
CA ARG A 517 5.98 12.01 42.51
C ARG A 517 6.83 13.26 42.29
N SER A 518 6.86 14.15 43.28
CA SER A 518 7.66 15.38 43.21
C SER A 518 9.15 15.11 43.07
N VAL A 519 9.67 14.08 43.75
CA VAL A 519 11.08 13.68 43.67
C VAL A 519 11.37 13.07 42.30
N CYS A 520 10.51 12.17 41.82
CA CYS A 520 10.63 11.56 40.50
C CYS A 520 10.65 12.61 39.39
N GLU A 521 9.67 13.52 39.36
CA GLU A 521 9.57 14.59 38.36
C GLU A 521 10.79 15.54 38.39
N ALA A 522 11.32 15.85 39.58
CA ALA A 522 12.54 16.65 39.71
C ALA A 522 13.77 15.92 39.15
N VAL A 523 13.91 14.61 39.38
CA VAL A 523 15.00 13.80 38.84
C VAL A 523 14.90 13.69 37.31
N VAL A 524 13.71 13.41 36.77
CA VAL A 524 13.50 13.33 35.31
C VAL A 524 13.80 14.67 34.63
N ARG A 525 13.36 15.80 35.20
CA ARG A 525 13.71 17.14 34.71
C ARG A 525 15.22 17.36 34.72
N ARG A 526 15.89 17.09 35.85
CA ARG A 526 17.35 17.25 35.96
C ARG A 526 18.09 16.38 34.92
N TYR A 527 17.65 15.15 34.70
CA TYR A 527 18.24 14.25 33.69
C TYR A 527 18.06 14.81 32.27
N ARG A 528 16.83 15.17 31.90
CA ARG A 528 16.51 15.78 30.60
C ARG A 528 17.34 17.04 30.35
N ASP A 529 17.41 17.93 31.33
CA ASP A 529 18.11 19.20 31.20
C ASP A 529 19.64 18.97 31.13
N SER A 530 20.17 17.96 31.81
CA SER A 530 21.57 17.54 31.69
C SER A 530 21.91 17.03 30.28
N ILE A 531 21.00 16.28 29.63
CA ILE A 531 21.18 15.86 28.23
C ILE A 531 21.28 17.09 27.33
N ARG A 532 20.36 18.04 27.48
CA ARG A 532 20.30 19.27 26.65
C ARG A 532 21.52 20.19 26.84
N GLN A 533 22.17 20.11 28.00
CA GLN A 533 23.37 20.88 28.33
C GLN A 533 24.68 20.14 27.99
N SER A 534 24.60 18.89 27.52
CA SER A 534 25.79 18.13 27.13
C SER A 534 26.52 18.82 25.98
N LEU A 535 27.85 18.70 25.98
CA LEU A 535 28.67 19.12 24.85
C LEU A 535 28.24 18.38 23.58
N THR A 536 28.20 19.11 22.46
CA THR A 536 27.87 18.57 21.14
C THR A 536 29.11 18.44 20.28
N ALA A 537 29.10 17.49 19.35
CA ALA A 537 30.05 17.48 18.25
C ALA A 537 29.81 18.70 17.32
N PRO A 538 30.80 19.13 16.52
CA PRO A 538 30.60 20.20 15.55
C PRO A 538 29.39 19.91 14.64
N SER A 539 28.52 20.91 14.47
CA SER A 539 27.29 20.85 13.66
C SER A 539 26.19 19.89 14.16
N GLU A 540 26.35 19.28 15.33
CA GLU A 540 25.34 18.41 15.94
C GLU A 540 24.58 19.11 17.06
N LYS A 541 23.37 18.59 17.35
CA LYS A 541 22.55 19.03 18.48
C LYS A 541 22.12 17.82 19.31
N VAL A 542 22.42 17.83 20.61
CA VAL A 542 21.87 16.86 21.56
C VAL A 542 20.40 17.17 21.84
N MET A 543 19.62 16.12 22.01
CA MET A 543 18.20 16.22 22.32
C MET A 543 17.81 15.10 23.28
N ALA A 544 16.90 15.38 24.21
CA ALA A 544 16.26 14.34 25.00
C ALA A 544 15.16 13.65 24.17
N ALA A 545 14.75 12.45 24.60
CA ALA A 545 13.64 11.76 23.97
C ALA A 545 12.36 12.62 24.06
N GLY A 546 11.71 12.82 22.91
CA GLY A 546 10.51 13.63 22.75
C GLY A 546 10.78 15.06 22.31
N ASP A 547 12.01 15.60 22.45
CA ASP A 547 12.29 17.01 22.12
C ASP A 547 11.96 17.37 20.67
N ARG A 548 12.25 16.47 19.73
CA ARG A 548 11.93 16.66 18.31
C ARG A 548 10.41 16.62 18.09
N GLU A 549 9.76 15.66 18.72
CA GLU A 549 8.32 15.42 18.62
C GLU A 549 7.50 16.59 19.20
N TRP A 550 7.93 17.17 20.33
CA TRP A 550 7.28 18.33 20.94
C TRP A 550 7.38 19.58 20.07
N ALA A 551 8.55 19.86 19.50
CA ALA A 551 8.74 20.97 18.58
C ALA A 551 7.88 20.82 17.31
N GLU A 552 7.78 19.59 16.79
CA GLU A 552 6.94 19.31 15.63
C GLU A 552 5.45 19.46 15.97
N ALA A 553 5.02 19.03 17.16
CA ALA A 553 3.64 19.18 17.61
C ALA A 553 3.23 20.65 17.74
N GLU A 554 4.08 21.49 18.34
CA GLU A 554 3.86 22.95 18.41
C GLU A 554 3.73 23.56 17.00
N HIS A 555 4.64 23.19 16.09
CA HIS A 555 4.60 23.66 14.71
C HIS A 555 3.32 23.22 13.98
N ARG A 556 2.91 21.96 14.10
CA ARG A 556 1.72 21.41 13.39
C ARG A 556 0.39 21.87 13.98
N LEU A 557 0.36 22.21 15.27
CA LEU A 557 -0.83 22.84 15.86
C LEU A 557 -1.11 24.21 15.25
N MET A 558 -0.06 24.98 14.94
CA MET A 558 -0.20 26.31 14.31
C MET A 558 -0.38 26.25 12.80
N ASN A 559 0.33 25.34 12.12
CA ASN A 559 0.45 25.34 10.66
C ASN A 559 -0.36 24.21 9.98
N GLY A 560 -1.02 23.34 10.75
CA GLY A 560 -1.70 22.15 10.23
C GLY A 560 -0.77 20.97 9.95
N ILE A 561 -1.39 19.81 9.77
CA ILE A 561 -0.71 18.53 9.52
C ILE A 561 -0.45 18.39 8.02
N ALA A 562 0.75 17.95 7.65
CA ALA A 562 1.09 17.63 6.27
C ALA A 562 0.48 16.28 5.86
N ILE A 563 -0.33 16.27 4.80
CA ILE A 563 -0.94 15.06 4.23
C ILE A 563 -0.60 14.98 2.75
N ASP A 564 -0.17 13.79 2.29
CA ASP A 564 0.14 13.56 0.88
C ASP A 564 -1.13 13.47 0.03
N GLN A 565 -1.03 13.86 -1.24
CA GLN A 565 -2.14 13.80 -2.20
C GLN A 565 -2.79 12.42 -2.29
N THR A 566 -2.01 11.33 -2.21
CA THR A 566 -2.55 9.96 -2.29
C THR A 566 -3.51 9.69 -1.14
N THR A 567 -3.14 10.11 0.08
CA THR A 567 -4.01 10.02 1.26
C THR A 567 -5.26 10.89 1.09
N VAL A 568 -5.13 12.15 0.64
CA VAL A 568 -6.28 13.03 0.41
C VAL A 568 -7.25 12.43 -0.60
N THR A 569 -6.74 11.91 -1.72
CA THR A 569 -7.55 11.26 -2.75
C THR A 569 -8.28 10.05 -2.19
N ALA A 570 -7.58 9.15 -1.48
CA ALA A 570 -8.19 7.96 -0.89
C ALA A 570 -9.32 8.30 0.09
N LEU A 571 -9.11 9.30 0.95
CA LEU A 571 -10.12 9.77 1.90
C LEU A 571 -11.32 10.40 1.18
N ASN A 572 -11.09 11.26 0.18
CA ASN A 572 -12.18 11.89 -0.55
C ASN A 572 -12.96 10.91 -1.44
N THR A 573 -12.31 9.89 -2.01
CA THR A 573 -13.01 8.79 -2.69
C THR A 573 -13.91 8.03 -1.72
N PHE A 574 -13.42 7.68 -0.53
CA PHE A 574 -14.25 7.05 0.50
C PHE A 574 -15.44 7.93 0.91
N ALA A 575 -15.22 9.25 1.01
CA ALA A 575 -16.24 10.22 1.37
C ALA A 575 -17.37 10.32 0.33
N GLY A 576 -17.01 10.36 -0.96
CA GLY A 576 -17.95 10.45 -2.08
C GLY A 576 -18.95 9.29 -2.12
N HIS A 577 -18.52 8.07 -1.78
CA HIS A 577 -19.40 6.90 -1.72
C HIS A 577 -20.38 6.90 -0.53
N ARG A 578 -20.23 7.83 0.43
CA ARG A 578 -20.91 7.78 1.73
C ARG A 578 -21.55 9.10 2.17
N GLU A 579 -21.66 10.05 1.24
CA GLU A 579 -22.22 11.39 1.47
C GLU A 579 -21.55 12.12 2.65
N ILE A 580 -20.24 11.90 2.82
CA ILE A 580 -19.43 12.63 3.80
C ILE A 580 -18.88 13.88 3.10
N PRO A 581 -18.97 15.08 3.68
CA PRO A 581 -18.30 16.25 3.14
C PRO A 581 -16.80 15.99 2.96
N PRO A 582 -16.23 16.27 1.78
CA PRO A 582 -14.83 15.97 1.49
C PRO A 582 -13.91 16.71 2.46
N LEU A 583 -12.69 16.20 2.59
CA LEU A 583 -11.65 16.79 3.42
C LEU A 583 -11.28 18.17 2.86
N ASN A 584 -11.45 19.22 3.65
CA ASN A 584 -11.04 20.56 3.27
C ASN A 584 -9.53 20.70 3.42
N CYS A 585 -8.84 20.99 2.32
CA CYS A 585 -7.38 21.02 2.26
C CYS A 585 -6.90 22.35 1.68
N GLU A 586 -5.86 22.95 2.28
CA GLU A 586 -5.15 24.09 1.71
C GLU A 586 -3.83 23.61 1.09
N GLU A 587 -3.50 24.08 -0.12
CA GLU A 587 -2.28 23.70 -0.83
C GLU A 587 -1.06 24.27 -0.07
N SER A 588 -0.08 23.43 0.28
CA SER A 588 1.10 23.89 1.03
C SER A 588 1.91 24.86 0.17
N SER A 589 2.08 26.10 0.65
CA SER A 589 3.15 26.98 0.12
C SER A 589 4.51 26.34 0.47
N HIS A 590 5.41 26.24 -0.52
CA HIS A 590 6.73 25.63 -0.35
C HIS A 590 7.60 26.30 0.72
#